data_AF-A0AA37M7U1-F1
#
_entry.id   AF-A0AA37M7U1-F1
#
_cell.length_a   1.000
_cell.length_b   1.000
_cell.length_c   1.000
_cell.angle_alpha   90.00
_cell.angle_beta   90.00
_cell.angle_gamma   90.00
#
_symmetry.space_group_name_H-M   'P 1'
#
loop_
_entity.id
_entity.type
_entity.pdbx_description
1 polymer ?
#
loop_
_entity_poly.entity_id
_entity_poly.type
_entity_poly.pdbx_seq_one_letter_code
_entity_poly.pdbx_strand_id
1 'polypeptide(L)'
;MIVTPYPGRTGEPVATHEGVLLLFDRRAMPPPLNSPVEVMILKAPGLRYHSDYAAMTPEEQERNPPRFPFLFVRPVTDDDALVEHDGFECSGSMCRTSANLTAASDHLLATRYGIGLGWITPGRTPVLSVSNVNTRWPETPRPLVPGKAYLAGADVRQGLSRITGVPDLDQLDPAVVNRLTRIRAWREQQNPPQTRRTVDTLTSRRGQRSA
;
A
#
# COMPACT_ATOMS: atom_id res chain seq x y z
N MET A 1 -6.74 -5.67 -2.61
CA MET A 1 -5.65 -6.63 -2.34
C MET A 1 -6.02 -7.67 -1.27
N ILE A 2 -5.75 -8.95 -1.52
CA ILE A 2 -5.91 -10.06 -0.54
C ILE A 2 -4.52 -10.51 -0.06
N VAL A 3 -4.36 -10.69 1.25
CA VAL A 3 -3.09 -11.10 1.88
C VAL A 3 -3.32 -12.15 2.96
N THR A 4 -2.31 -12.97 3.26
CA THR A 4 -2.35 -13.93 4.36
C THR A 4 -1.43 -13.44 5.49
N PRO A 5 -1.98 -12.92 6.61
CA PRO A 5 -1.19 -12.45 7.73
C PRO A 5 -0.47 -13.61 8.42
N TYR A 6 0.72 -13.36 8.94
CA TYR A 6 1.50 -14.31 9.74
C TYR A 6 2.08 -13.58 10.96
N PRO A 7 2.41 -14.30 12.05
CA PRO A 7 2.97 -13.66 13.24
C PRO A 7 4.37 -13.11 12.95
N GLY A 8 4.55 -11.81 13.20
CA GLY A 8 5.85 -11.16 13.17
C GLY A 8 6.71 -11.55 14.39
N ARG A 9 7.95 -11.06 14.43
CA ARG A 9 8.90 -11.36 15.53
C ARG A 9 8.38 -10.97 16.91
N THR A 10 7.56 -9.93 16.98
CA THR A 10 6.93 -9.40 18.20
C THR A 10 5.55 -10.01 18.46
N GLY A 11 5.12 -11.00 17.67
CA GLY A 11 3.77 -11.56 17.69
C GLY A 11 2.73 -10.73 16.94
N GLU A 12 3.07 -9.52 16.48
CA GLU A 12 2.16 -8.67 15.72
C GLU A 12 1.87 -9.24 14.33
N PRO A 13 0.63 -9.14 13.84
CA PRO A 13 0.30 -9.59 12.50
C PRO A 13 1.06 -8.75 11.48
N VAL A 14 1.70 -9.41 10.53
CA VAL A 14 2.34 -8.82 9.36
C VAL A 14 1.98 -9.64 8.14
N ALA A 15 2.07 -9.06 6.95
CA ALA A 15 1.92 -9.81 5.71
C ALA A 15 2.99 -9.37 4.71
N THR A 16 3.13 -10.11 3.62
CA THR A 16 3.92 -9.67 2.47
C THR A 16 3.08 -9.77 1.21
N HIS A 17 3.26 -8.81 0.30
CA HIS A 17 2.65 -8.83 -1.01
C HIS A 17 3.67 -8.30 -2.01
N GLU A 18 3.98 -9.10 -3.04
CA GLU A 18 5.00 -8.77 -4.04
C GLU A 18 6.37 -8.35 -3.46
N GLY A 19 6.76 -8.94 -2.33
CA GLY A 19 8.01 -8.62 -1.62
C GLY A 19 7.97 -7.34 -0.77
N VAL A 20 6.84 -6.63 -0.73
CA VAL A 20 6.61 -5.49 0.16
C VAL A 20 6.09 -5.98 1.51
N LEU A 21 6.66 -5.47 2.60
CA LEU A 21 6.19 -5.76 3.95
C LEU A 21 4.92 -4.95 4.25
N LEU A 22 3.89 -5.60 4.75
CA LEU A 22 2.63 -4.98 5.12
C LEU A 22 2.50 -5.01 6.64
N LEU A 23 2.36 -3.83 7.24
CA LEU A 23 2.13 -3.66 8.67
C LEU A 23 0.67 -3.29 8.90
N PHE A 24 -0.01 -4.03 9.76
CA PHE A 24 -1.40 -3.75 10.09
C PHE A 24 -1.50 -2.53 11.01
N ASP A 25 -2.50 -1.66 10.76
CA ASP A 25 -2.78 -0.53 11.63
C ASP A 25 -3.17 -1.03 13.03
N ARG A 26 -2.37 -0.65 14.03
CA ARG A 26 -2.58 -0.99 15.45
C ARG A 26 -3.90 -0.46 16.02
N ARG A 27 -4.52 0.53 15.38
CA ARG A 27 -5.82 1.07 15.78
C ARG A 27 -7.00 0.27 15.25
N ALA A 28 -6.77 -0.58 14.26
CA ALA A 28 -7.79 -1.42 13.68
C ALA A 28 -7.89 -2.77 14.39
N MET A 29 -8.96 -3.51 14.11
CA MET A 29 -9.10 -4.89 14.56
C MET A 29 -7.96 -5.75 13.99
N PRO A 30 -7.25 -6.54 14.81
CA PRO A 30 -6.23 -7.44 14.31
C PRO A 30 -6.83 -8.47 13.34
N PRO A 31 -6.21 -8.70 12.18
CA PRO A 31 -6.69 -9.72 11.26
C PRO A 31 -6.47 -11.14 11.81
N PRO A 32 -7.26 -12.13 11.40
CA PRO A 32 -6.97 -13.53 11.67
C PRO A 32 -5.62 -13.94 11.05
N LEU A 33 -4.78 -14.62 11.82
CA LEU A 33 -3.50 -15.15 11.34
C LEU A 33 -3.73 -16.38 10.45
N ASN A 34 -2.87 -16.53 9.44
CA ASN A 34 -2.83 -17.64 8.50
C ASN A 34 -4.10 -17.84 7.65
N SER A 35 -4.98 -16.85 7.62
CA SER A 35 -6.18 -16.84 6.79
C SER A 35 -6.12 -15.70 5.77
N PRO A 36 -6.60 -15.89 4.53
CA PRO A 36 -6.70 -14.80 3.57
C PRO A 36 -7.64 -13.69 4.07
N VAL A 37 -7.17 -12.44 3.98
CA VAL A 37 -7.91 -11.24 4.41
C VAL A 37 -7.77 -10.18 3.34
N GLU A 38 -8.88 -9.55 2.97
CA GLU A 38 -8.87 -8.37 2.13
C GLU A 38 -8.39 -7.16 2.94
N VAL A 39 -7.46 -6.41 2.36
CA VAL A 39 -6.85 -5.25 3.02
C VAL A 39 -6.85 -4.04 2.09
N MET A 40 -6.95 -2.87 2.69
CA MET A 40 -6.71 -1.58 2.03
C MET A 40 -5.37 -0.99 2.47
N ILE A 41 -4.70 -0.31 1.55
CA ILE A 41 -3.46 0.41 1.79
C ILE A 41 -3.78 1.80 2.31
N LEU A 42 -3.40 2.09 3.55
CA LEU A 42 -3.67 3.36 4.21
C LEU A 42 -2.62 4.43 3.90
N LYS A 43 -1.34 4.04 3.98
CA LYS A 43 -0.22 4.97 3.80
C LYS A 43 1.06 4.24 3.45
N ALA A 44 1.88 4.90 2.64
CA ALA A 44 3.26 4.54 2.41
C ALA A 44 4.16 5.52 3.20
N PRO A 45 4.67 5.16 4.38
CA PRO A 45 5.59 6.01 5.10
C PRO A 45 6.86 6.26 4.28
N GLY A 46 7.44 7.45 4.46
CA GLY A 46 8.76 7.75 3.90
C GLY A 46 9.82 6.79 4.43
N LEU A 47 10.93 6.68 3.69
CA LEU A 47 12.09 5.90 4.12
C LEU A 47 12.57 6.44 5.47
N ARG A 48 12.74 5.54 6.44
CA ARG A 48 13.50 5.88 7.65
C ARG A 48 14.97 5.70 7.31
N TYR A 49 15.62 6.82 7.09
CA TYR A 49 17.07 6.89 6.98
C TYR A 49 17.70 6.89 8.37
N HIS A 50 18.99 6.55 8.44
CA HIS A 50 19.80 6.95 9.58
C HIS A 50 19.76 8.49 9.71
N SER A 51 19.78 9.03 10.93
CA SER A 51 19.73 10.49 11.18
C SER A 51 20.76 11.25 10.35
N ASP A 52 21.94 10.66 10.19
CA ASP A 52 23.08 11.23 9.50
C ASP A 52 23.28 10.69 8.08
N TYR A 53 22.29 10.00 7.50
CA TYR A 53 22.44 9.33 6.20
C TYR A 53 22.87 10.26 5.07
N ALA A 54 22.44 11.52 5.09
CA ALA A 54 22.85 12.53 4.11
C ALA A 54 24.32 12.96 4.23
N ALA A 55 24.94 12.74 5.40
CA ALA A 55 26.34 13.04 5.65
C ALA A 55 27.25 11.80 5.53
N MET A 56 26.68 10.61 5.34
CA MET A 56 27.42 9.36 5.19
C MET A 56 28.11 9.28 3.83
N THR A 57 29.32 8.72 3.82
CA THR A 57 30.03 8.31 2.61
C THR A 57 29.26 7.21 1.86
N PRO A 58 29.52 7.01 0.55
CA PRO A 58 28.90 5.92 -0.21
C PRO A 58 29.06 4.54 0.45
N GLU A 59 30.24 4.21 1.00
CA GLU A 59 30.45 2.94 1.71
C GLU A 59 29.62 2.83 3.01
N GLU A 60 29.44 3.94 3.73
CA GLU A 60 28.62 3.97 4.96
C GLU A 60 27.12 3.89 4.66
N GLN A 61 26.68 4.49 3.55
CA GLN A 61 25.31 4.38 3.07
C GLN A 61 24.98 2.94 2.65
N GLU A 62 25.95 2.24 2.04
CA GLU A 62 25.83 0.83 1.69
C GLU A 62 25.72 -0.06 2.95
N ARG A 63 26.45 0.29 4.02
CA ARG A 63 26.35 -0.37 5.33
C ARG A 63 25.08 -0.02 6.10
N ASN A 64 24.46 1.13 5.81
CA ASN A 64 23.27 1.65 6.49
C ASN A 64 22.11 1.90 5.52
N PRO A 65 21.69 0.90 4.73
CA PRO A 65 20.71 1.10 3.67
C PRO A 65 19.38 1.62 4.24
N PRO A 66 18.61 2.41 3.47
CA PRO A 66 17.31 2.90 3.89
C PRO A 66 16.43 1.74 4.37
N ARG A 67 15.76 1.94 5.52
CA ARG A 67 14.99 0.86 6.16
C ARG A 67 13.86 0.39 5.22
N PHE A 68 13.66 -0.93 5.27
CA PHE A 68 12.64 -1.78 4.63
C PHE A 68 11.44 -1.01 4.03
N PRO A 69 11.06 -1.27 2.77
CA PRO A 69 9.82 -0.74 2.23
C PRO A 69 8.66 -1.43 2.94
N PHE A 70 7.81 -0.65 3.60
CA PHE A 70 6.60 -1.18 4.18
C PHE A 70 5.41 -0.26 3.91
N LEU A 71 4.24 -0.87 3.81
CA LEU A 71 2.97 -0.18 3.73
C LEU A 71 2.19 -0.43 5.01
N PHE A 72 1.45 0.58 5.46
CA PHE A 72 0.44 0.35 6.47
C PHE A 72 -0.86 -0.04 5.80
N VAL A 73 -1.44 -1.14 6.27
CA VAL A 73 -2.68 -1.69 5.76
C VAL A 73 -3.71 -1.82 6.87
N ARG A 74 -4.98 -1.83 6.50
CA ARG A 74 -6.10 -2.12 7.39
C ARG A 74 -6.94 -3.24 6.79
N PRO A 75 -7.42 -4.23 7.57
CA PRO A 75 -8.43 -5.17 7.10
C PRO A 75 -9.68 -4.42 6.63
N VAL A 76 -10.21 -4.78 5.47
CA VAL A 76 -11.50 -4.27 5.00
C VAL A 76 -12.61 -4.88 5.85
N THR A 77 -13.59 -4.06 6.23
CA THR A 77 -14.73 -4.47 7.05
C THR A 77 -16.03 -4.26 6.30
N ASP A 78 -17.12 -4.86 6.80
CA ASP A 78 -18.46 -4.68 6.27
C ASP A 78 -19.03 -3.25 6.42
N ASP A 79 -18.34 -2.35 7.12
CA ASP A 79 -18.72 -0.93 7.15
C ASP A 79 -17.98 -0.11 6.09
N ASP A 80 -16.97 -0.67 5.43
CA ASP A 80 -16.20 0.01 4.40
C ASP A 80 -16.88 -0.11 3.04
N ALA A 81 -16.78 0.95 2.24
CA ALA A 81 -17.26 0.99 0.86
C ALA A 81 -16.10 1.19 -0.10
N LEU A 82 -16.01 0.30 -1.09
CA LEU A 82 -15.16 0.48 -2.26
C LEU A 82 -15.93 1.36 -3.26
N VAL A 83 -15.34 2.49 -3.62
CA VAL A 83 -15.93 3.45 -4.56
C VAL A 83 -15.01 3.68 -5.74
N GLU A 84 -15.62 3.93 -6.90
CA GLU A 84 -14.94 4.37 -8.11
C GLU A 84 -14.95 5.89 -8.19
N HIS A 85 -13.83 6.44 -8.67
CA HIS A 85 -13.66 7.87 -8.86
C HIS A 85 -13.03 8.16 -10.21
N ASP A 86 -13.27 9.35 -10.72
CA ASP A 86 -12.77 9.72 -12.05
C ASP A 86 -11.25 9.92 -12.03
N GLY A 87 -10.63 10.13 -10.86
CA GLY A 87 -9.19 10.24 -10.62
C GLY A 87 -8.82 11.43 -9.74
N PHE A 88 -7.62 11.46 -9.17
CA PHE A 88 -7.21 12.58 -8.32
C PHE A 88 -6.50 13.66 -9.13
N GLU A 89 -6.93 14.91 -8.94
CA GLU A 89 -6.35 16.09 -9.55
C GLU A 89 -5.88 17.07 -8.52
N CYS A 90 -4.72 17.68 -8.78
CA CYS A 90 -4.21 18.81 -8.03
C CYS A 90 -4.30 20.07 -8.91
N SER A 91 -5.20 21.00 -8.56
CA SER A 91 -5.39 22.26 -9.29
C SER A 91 -5.05 23.51 -8.45
N GLY A 92 -4.47 24.52 -9.13
CA GLY A 92 -4.19 25.84 -8.58
C GLY A 92 -2.88 25.96 -7.78
N SER A 93 -2.43 27.19 -7.51
CA SER A 93 -1.21 27.49 -6.73
C SER A 93 -1.33 27.19 -5.23
N MET A 94 -2.53 26.81 -4.77
CA MET A 94 -2.85 26.44 -3.38
C MET A 94 -3.25 24.94 -3.23
N CYS A 95 -3.10 24.15 -4.31
CA CYS A 95 -3.09 22.69 -4.40
C CYS A 95 -3.96 21.91 -3.39
N ARG A 96 -5.27 21.84 -3.60
CA ARG A 96 -6.12 20.79 -3.00
C ARG A 96 -6.26 19.64 -4.00
N THR A 97 -5.87 18.43 -3.57
CA THR A 97 -6.06 17.22 -4.36
C THR A 97 -7.45 16.62 -4.12
N SER A 98 -8.24 16.43 -5.17
CA SER A 98 -9.59 15.83 -5.08
C SER A 98 -9.94 15.00 -6.31
N ALA A 99 -10.93 14.12 -6.16
CA ALA A 99 -11.51 13.32 -7.24
C ALA A 99 -13.04 13.37 -7.16
N ASN A 100 -13.71 13.39 -8.30
CA ASN A 100 -15.16 13.18 -8.36
C ASN A 100 -15.49 11.69 -8.24
N LEU A 101 -16.57 11.36 -7.56
CA LEU A 101 -17.10 10.00 -7.53
C LEU A 101 -17.91 9.74 -8.79
N THR A 102 -17.87 8.49 -9.28
CA THR A 102 -18.80 8.08 -10.33
C THR A 102 -20.23 8.12 -9.82
N ALA A 103 -21.21 8.38 -10.69
CA ALA A 103 -22.63 8.42 -10.31
C ALA A 103 -23.10 7.11 -9.63
N ALA A 104 -22.58 5.97 -10.07
CA ALA A 104 -22.87 4.67 -9.47
C ALA A 104 -22.32 4.57 -8.04
N SER A 105 -21.11 5.07 -7.79
CA SER A 105 -20.50 5.06 -6.46
C SER A 105 -21.19 6.04 -5.51
N ASP A 106 -21.56 7.22 -6.00
CA ASP A 106 -22.28 8.19 -5.19
C ASP A 106 -23.68 7.69 -4.82
N HIS A 107 -24.37 7.04 -5.77
CA HIS A 107 -25.63 6.35 -5.50
C HIS A 107 -25.47 5.22 -4.48
N LEU A 108 -24.40 4.41 -4.58
CA LEU A 108 -24.09 3.37 -3.60
C LEU A 108 -23.93 3.95 -2.19
N LEU A 109 -23.22 5.07 -2.04
CA LEU A 109 -23.07 5.73 -0.75
C LEU A 109 -24.40 6.25 -0.21
N ALA A 110 -25.21 6.88 -1.08
CA ALA A 110 -26.52 7.38 -0.73
C ALA A 110 -27.45 6.25 -0.25
N THR A 111 -27.45 5.10 -0.93
CA THR A 111 -28.26 3.94 -0.53
C THR A 111 -27.75 3.29 0.75
N ARG A 112 -26.43 3.14 0.91
CA ARG A 112 -25.84 2.39 2.03
C ARG A 112 -25.73 3.20 3.32
N TYR A 113 -25.45 4.49 3.22
CA TYR A 113 -25.17 5.37 4.36
C TYR A 113 -26.14 6.55 4.48
N GLY A 114 -27.07 6.71 3.53
CA GLY A 114 -28.05 7.80 3.52
C GLY A 114 -27.50 9.13 2.99
N ILE A 115 -26.26 9.16 2.47
CA ILE A 115 -25.62 10.39 1.98
C ILE A 115 -24.71 10.11 0.78
N GLY A 116 -24.85 10.94 -0.25
CA GLY A 116 -23.87 11.05 -1.34
C GLY A 116 -22.81 12.10 -1.00
N LEU A 117 -21.59 11.90 -1.47
CA LEU A 117 -20.47 12.82 -1.24
C LEU A 117 -20.12 13.64 -2.48
N GLY A 118 -20.39 13.12 -3.68
CA GLY A 118 -20.03 13.69 -4.99
C GLY A 118 -18.53 13.72 -5.30
N TRP A 119 -17.69 13.93 -4.29
CA TRP A 119 -16.24 14.05 -4.41
C TRP A 119 -15.51 13.55 -3.16
N ILE A 120 -14.22 13.28 -3.30
CA ILE A 120 -13.34 12.72 -2.25
C ILE A 120 -11.95 13.34 -2.29
N THR A 121 -11.25 13.28 -1.16
CA THR A 121 -9.84 13.70 -1.01
C THR A 121 -8.97 12.53 -0.58
N PRO A 122 -7.67 12.53 -0.93
CA PRO A 122 -6.77 11.41 -0.62
C PRO A 122 -6.41 11.30 0.87
N GLY A 123 -6.60 12.37 1.65
CA GLY A 123 -6.22 12.38 3.06
C GLY A 123 -4.71 12.19 3.25
N ARG A 124 -4.32 11.04 3.83
CA ARG A 124 -2.91 10.64 4.04
C ARG A 124 -2.47 9.52 3.10
N THR A 125 -3.37 9.04 2.26
CA THR A 125 -3.12 7.95 1.34
C THR A 125 -2.37 8.49 0.12
N PRO A 126 -1.21 7.91 -0.25
CA PRO A 126 -0.42 8.40 -1.37
C PRO A 126 -1.00 7.89 -2.69
N VAL A 127 -2.07 8.54 -3.14
CA VAL A 127 -2.76 8.20 -4.37
C VAL A 127 -1.99 8.68 -5.59
N LEU A 128 -2.19 7.99 -6.71
CA LEU A 128 -1.86 8.54 -8.02
C LEU A 128 -2.70 9.81 -8.27
N SER A 129 -2.03 10.93 -8.52
CA SER A 129 -2.70 12.20 -8.83
C SER A 129 -2.01 12.94 -9.97
N VAL A 130 -2.79 13.65 -10.78
CA VAL A 130 -2.29 14.48 -11.87
C VAL A 130 -2.10 15.91 -11.37
N SER A 131 -0.92 16.48 -11.58
CA SER A 131 -0.59 17.86 -11.18
C SER A 131 -0.82 18.84 -12.33
N ASN A 132 -1.21 20.07 -11.98
CA ASN A 132 -1.20 21.23 -12.90
C ASN A 132 -2.05 21.06 -14.16
N VAL A 133 -3.25 20.51 -14.01
CA VAL A 133 -4.22 20.31 -15.11
C VAL A 133 -4.56 21.62 -15.83
N ASN A 134 -4.38 22.77 -15.17
CA ASN A 134 -4.78 24.10 -15.68
C ASN A 134 -3.62 25.01 -16.14
N THR A 135 -2.37 24.54 -16.28
CA THR A 135 -1.24 25.42 -16.69
C THR A 135 -0.96 25.46 -18.19
N ARG A 136 -1.69 24.70 -19.03
CA ARG A 136 -1.51 24.69 -20.49
C ARG A 136 -2.75 25.20 -21.22
N TRP A 137 -2.93 26.52 -21.24
CA TRP A 137 -3.79 27.16 -22.24
C TRP A 137 -3.02 27.19 -23.57
N PRO A 138 -3.57 26.74 -24.72
CA PRO A 138 -4.99 26.46 -25.03
C PRO A 138 -5.32 24.96 -25.17
N GLU A 139 -4.52 24.05 -24.60
CA GLU A 139 -4.77 22.61 -24.73
C GLU A 139 -6.00 22.20 -23.91
N THR A 140 -6.77 21.23 -24.44
CA THR A 140 -7.91 20.65 -23.73
C THR A 140 -7.42 20.09 -22.39
N PRO A 141 -7.98 20.52 -21.24
CA PRO A 141 -7.64 19.91 -19.97
C PRO A 141 -7.98 18.42 -20.05
N ARG A 142 -6.96 17.55 -19.96
CA ARG A 142 -7.16 16.11 -19.84
C ARG A 142 -6.53 15.59 -18.55
N PRO A 143 -7.16 15.83 -17.41
CA PRO A 143 -7.08 14.89 -16.31
C PRO A 143 -8.10 13.75 -16.61
N LEU A 144 -7.94 12.49 -16.22
CA LEU A 144 -7.71 11.93 -14.92
C LEU A 144 -7.21 10.47 -15.08
N VAL A 145 -6.73 9.85 -14.01
CA VAL A 145 -6.58 8.38 -13.96
C VAL A 145 -7.69 7.81 -13.08
N PRO A 146 -8.75 7.22 -13.67
CA PRO A 146 -9.82 6.61 -12.91
C PRO A 146 -9.29 5.52 -12.01
N GLY A 147 -9.95 5.35 -10.88
CA GLY A 147 -9.45 4.47 -9.84
C GLY A 147 -10.49 4.07 -8.83
N LYS A 148 -10.02 3.34 -7.83
CA LYS A 148 -10.84 2.83 -6.74
C LYS A 148 -10.24 3.23 -5.40
N ALA A 149 -11.10 3.55 -4.45
CA ALA A 149 -10.70 3.87 -3.09
C ALA A 149 -11.70 3.33 -2.08
N TYR A 150 -11.24 3.07 -0.86
CA TYR A 150 -12.11 2.75 0.25
C TYR A 150 -12.47 3.99 1.07
N LEU A 151 -13.72 4.04 1.47
CA LEU A 151 -14.26 4.98 2.46
C LEU A 151 -14.73 4.20 3.69
N ALA A 152 -14.39 4.69 4.87
CA ALA A 152 -14.95 4.19 6.12
C ALA A 152 -16.39 4.70 6.26
N GLY A 153 -17.35 3.80 6.51
CA GLY A 153 -18.76 4.17 6.67
C GLY A 153 -18.98 5.21 7.76
N ALA A 154 -18.19 5.17 8.84
CA ALA A 154 -18.20 6.19 9.89
C ALA A 154 -17.87 7.60 9.38
N ASP A 155 -16.90 7.73 8.48
CA ASP A 155 -16.50 9.00 7.87
C ASP A 155 -17.59 9.50 6.90
N VAL A 156 -18.16 8.58 6.11
CA VAL A 156 -19.26 8.90 5.18
C VAL A 156 -20.48 9.41 5.93
N ARG A 157 -20.90 8.73 7.00
CA ARG A 157 -22.05 9.16 7.83
C ARG A 157 -21.85 10.54 8.49
N GLN A 158 -20.60 10.99 8.62
CA GLN A 158 -20.25 12.33 9.12
C GLN A 158 -20.11 13.37 7.99
N GLY A 159 -20.32 12.98 6.73
CA GLY A 159 -20.14 13.85 5.56
C GLY A 159 -18.67 14.15 5.23
N LEU A 160 -17.74 13.29 5.66
CA LEU A 160 -16.31 13.49 5.40
C LEU A 160 -15.91 12.93 4.04
N SER A 161 -15.66 13.82 3.09
CA SER A 161 -15.14 13.51 1.74
C SER A 161 -13.65 13.15 1.74
N ARG A 162 -13.25 12.09 2.46
CA ARG A 162 -11.86 11.63 2.55
C ARG A 162 -11.77 10.11 2.44
N ILE A 163 -10.87 9.62 1.59
CA ILE A 163 -10.58 8.19 1.50
C ILE A 163 -9.83 7.70 2.74
N THR A 164 -10.09 6.44 3.08
CA THR A 164 -9.35 5.74 4.13
C THR A 164 -8.12 5.04 3.56
N GLY A 165 -8.22 4.51 2.34
CA GLY A 165 -7.13 3.78 1.68
C GLY A 165 -7.45 3.41 0.24
N VAL A 166 -6.52 2.75 -0.43
CA VAL A 166 -6.70 2.23 -1.80
C VAL A 166 -6.60 0.70 -1.81
N PRO A 167 -7.23 0.01 -2.77
CA PRO A 167 -7.26 -1.45 -2.80
C PRO A 167 -5.93 -2.07 -3.18
N ASP A 168 -5.18 -1.46 -4.08
CA ASP A 168 -4.07 -2.12 -4.78
C ASP A 168 -2.90 -1.15 -5.02
N LEU A 169 -1.73 -1.69 -5.39
CA LEU A 169 -0.48 -0.93 -5.55
C LEU A 169 -0.50 0.02 -6.76
N ASP A 170 -1.27 -0.32 -7.80
CA ASP A 170 -1.45 0.48 -9.02
C ASP A 170 -2.16 1.82 -8.77
N GLN A 171 -2.95 1.89 -7.68
CA GLN A 171 -3.64 3.11 -7.23
C GLN A 171 -2.71 4.06 -6.46
N LEU A 172 -1.49 3.62 -6.12
CA LEU A 172 -0.52 4.45 -5.42
C LEU A 172 0.24 5.36 -6.37
N ASP A 173 0.78 6.45 -5.84
CA ASP A 173 1.72 7.31 -6.55
C ASP A 173 2.87 6.46 -7.18
N PRO A 174 3.12 6.55 -8.49
CA PRO A 174 4.20 5.82 -9.16
C PRO A 174 5.58 6.04 -8.53
N ALA A 175 5.83 7.20 -7.93
CA ALA A 175 7.07 7.47 -7.20
C ALA A 175 7.19 6.62 -5.91
N VAL A 176 6.06 6.27 -5.29
CA VAL A 176 6.01 5.31 -4.19
C VAL A 176 6.24 3.90 -4.74
N VAL A 177 5.51 3.47 -5.78
CA VAL A 177 5.65 2.13 -6.37
C VAL A 177 7.07 1.86 -6.85
N ASN A 178 7.63 2.75 -7.67
CA ASN A 178 9.00 2.66 -8.18
C ASN A 178 10.04 2.55 -7.06
N ARG A 179 9.79 3.23 -5.93
CA ARG A 179 10.64 3.16 -4.75
C ARG A 179 10.55 1.81 -4.06
N LEU A 180 9.35 1.25 -3.91
CA LEU A 180 9.15 -0.11 -3.38
C LEU A 180 9.91 -1.13 -4.26
N THR A 181 9.79 -1.02 -5.58
CA THR A 181 10.43 -1.92 -6.55
C THR A 181 11.96 -1.83 -6.54
N ARG A 182 12.55 -0.63 -6.52
CA ARG A 182 14.02 -0.46 -6.48
C ARG A 182 14.65 -1.09 -5.24
N ILE A 183 14.02 -0.91 -4.07
CA ILE A 183 14.55 -1.47 -2.82
C ILE A 183 14.45 -2.99 -2.81
N ARG A 184 13.38 -3.55 -3.39
CA ARG A 184 13.24 -4.99 -3.57
C ARG A 184 14.38 -5.56 -4.43
N ALA A 185 14.62 -4.99 -5.61
CA ALA A 185 15.67 -5.45 -6.52
C ALA A 185 17.06 -5.46 -5.87
N TRP A 186 17.41 -4.39 -5.17
CA TRP A 186 18.69 -4.29 -4.43
C TRP A 186 18.84 -5.41 -3.39
N ARG A 187 17.74 -5.84 -2.73
CA ARG A 187 17.80 -6.91 -1.74
C ARG A 187 17.92 -8.29 -2.34
N GLU A 188 17.21 -8.56 -3.42
CA GLU A 188 17.32 -9.83 -4.13
C GLU A 188 18.77 -10.03 -4.61
N GLN A 189 19.50 -8.95 -4.92
CA GLN A 189 20.93 -8.98 -5.22
C GLN A 189 21.80 -9.24 -3.98
N GLN A 190 21.51 -8.63 -2.83
CA GLN A 190 22.33 -8.81 -1.62
C GLN A 190 22.06 -10.12 -0.86
N ASN A 191 20.83 -10.65 -0.93
CA ASN A 191 20.44 -11.92 -0.34
C ASN A 191 19.84 -12.80 -1.45
N PRO A 192 20.66 -13.31 -2.37
CA PRO A 192 20.16 -14.25 -3.38
C PRO A 192 19.49 -15.41 -2.64
N PRO A 193 18.33 -15.89 -3.13
CA PRO A 193 17.62 -16.99 -2.50
C PRO A 193 18.62 -18.12 -2.32
N GLN A 194 18.93 -18.46 -1.05
CA GLN A 194 19.77 -19.61 -0.76
C GLN A 194 19.06 -20.79 -1.38
N THR A 195 19.63 -21.32 -2.47
CA THR A 195 19.22 -22.60 -3.05
C THR A 195 19.20 -23.55 -1.88
N ARG A 196 18.00 -23.91 -1.42
CA ARG A 196 17.85 -24.95 -0.41
C ARG A 196 18.54 -26.17 -1.01
N ARG A 197 19.76 -26.46 -0.57
CA ARG A 197 20.38 -27.75 -0.84
C ARG A 197 19.41 -28.75 -0.24
N THR A 198 18.63 -29.38 -1.10
CA THR A 198 17.93 -30.61 -0.77
C THR A 198 19.01 -31.53 -0.24
N VAL A 199 19.05 -31.69 1.08
CA VAL A 199 19.87 -32.73 1.70
C VAL A 199 19.22 -34.01 1.26
N ASP A 200 19.78 -34.62 0.23
CA ASP A 200 19.40 -35.95 -0.26
C ASP A 200 19.69 -36.91 0.90
N THR A 201 18.65 -37.27 1.66
CA THR A 201 18.77 -38.18 2.81
C THR A 201 18.95 -39.65 2.38
N LEU A 202 19.22 -39.91 1.10
CA LEU A 202 19.34 -41.25 0.53
C LEU A 202 20.69 -41.94 0.77
N THR A 203 21.70 -41.29 1.36
CA THR A 203 23.01 -41.92 1.63
C THR A 203 23.23 -42.41 3.07
N SER A 204 22.24 -42.31 3.96
CA SER A 204 22.36 -42.78 5.37
C SER A 204 22.04 -44.27 5.59
N ARG A 205 22.05 -45.12 4.56
CA ARG A 205 21.92 -46.59 4.71
C ARG A 205 23.19 -47.32 4.29
N ARG A 206 24.30 -47.09 5.00
CA ARG A 206 25.45 -48.02 5.03
C ARG A 206 26.00 -48.06 6.45
N GLY A 207 25.50 -49.02 7.23
CA GLY A 207 25.97 -49.20 8.61
C GLY A 207 25.19 -50.22 9.43
N GLN A 208 24.63 -51.26 8.79
CA GLN A 208 24.26 -52.49 9.51
C GLN A 208 24.69 -53.68 8.66
N ARG A 209 25.87 -54.21 8.96
CA ARG A 209 26.23 -55.60 8.73
C ARG A 209 27.41 -55.98 9.62
N SER A 210 27.18 -57.02 10.44
CA SER A 210 28.16 -57.92 11.07
C SER A 210 28.90 -57.34 12.29
N ALA A 211 28.99 -58.00 13.44
CA ALA A 211 28.82 -59.41 13.81
C ALA A 211 28.17 -59.54 15.20
#